data_AF-A0A9P6PR75-F1
#
_entry.id   AF-A0A9P6PR75-F1
#
_cell.length_a   1.000
_cell.length_b   1.000
_cell.length_c   1.000
_cell.angle_alpha   90.00
_cell.angle_beta   90.00
_cell.angle_gamma   90.00
#
_symmetry.space_group_name_H-M   'P 1'
#
loop_
_entity.id
_entity.type
_entity.pdbx_description
1 polymer ?
#
loop_
_entity_poly.entity_id
_entity_poly.type
_entity_poly.pdbx_seq_one_letter_code
_entity_poly.pdbx_strand_id
1 'polypeptide(L)'
;MRFSLITLSSVIAISAATIQTIHARPLRLRRDDGDASSTSCHPVNFTDIVVFGDSYVDNGNTYKLTNQTWPGPKYDNGRFTNGNVWPEY
;
A
#
# COMPACT_ATOMS: atom_id res chain seq x y z
N MET A 1 15.13 -48.28 19.63
CA MET A 1 16.47 -47.69 19.87
C MET A 1 17.30 -47.78 18.60
N ARG A 2 17.44 -46.67 17.87
CA ARG A 2 18.56 -46.38 16.94
C ARG A 2 18.75 -44.87 16.94
N PHE A 3 19.69 -44.40 17.75
CA PHE A 3 20.17 -43.01 17.73
C PHE A 3 21.15 -42.89 16.57
N SER A 4 20.79 -42.11 15.55
CA SER A 4 21.72 -41.75 14.47
C SER A 4 22.14 -40.30 14.64
N LEU A 5 23.45 -40.12 14.73
CA LEU A 5 24.13 -38.87 15.05
C LEU A 5 23.85 -37.78 14.02
N ILE A 6 23.47 -36.63 14.54
CA ILE A 6 23.53 -35.34 13.87
C ILE A 6 25.02 -34.96 13.84
N THR A 7 25.61 -34.82 12.64
CA THR A 7 26.92 -34.17 12.49
C THR A 7 26.76 -32.96 11.58
N LEU A 8 27.19 -31.82 12.12
CA LEU A 8 27.15 -30.47 11.58
C LEU A 8 27.86 -30.39 10.23
N SER A 9 27.17 -29.96 9.18
CA SER A 9 27.81 -29.27 8.06
C SER A 9 27.43 -27.80 8.13
N SER A 10 28.05 -27.10 9.07
CA SER A 10 27.96 -25.65 9.17
C SER A 10 28.77 -25.00 8.04
N VAL A 11 28.21 -23.90 7.52
CA VAL A 11 28.89 -22.84 6.76
C VAL A 11 29.13 -23.12 5.28
N ILE A 12 28.07 -23.00 4.46
CA ILE A 12 28.22 -22.66 3.04
C ILE A 12 27.56 -21.30 2.79
N ALA A 13 28.43 -20.33 2.54
CA ALA A 13 28.23 -19.07 1.85
C ALA A 13 27.07 -18.17 2.33
N ILE A 14 27.40 -17.22 3.20
CA ILE A 14 26.70 -15.94 3.26
C ILE A 14 26.90 -15.32 1.87
N SER A 15 25.85 -15.34 1.05
CA SER A 15 25.83 -14.58 -0.20
C SER A 15 26.07 -13.12 0.18
N ALA A 16 27.22 -12.59 -0.23
CA ALA A 16 27.57 -11.20 -0.07
C ALA A 16 26.48 -10.36 -0.74
N ALA A 17 25.62 -9.75 0.05
CA ALA A 17 24.77 -8.67 -0.41
C ALA A 17 25.73 -7.55 -0.86
N THR A 18 25.94 -7.43 -2.16
CA THR A 18 26.63 -6.29 -2.75
C THR A 18 25.86 -5.04 -2.37
N ILE A 19 26.39 -4.29 -1.41
CA ILE A 19 25.95 -2.92 -1.12
C ILE A 19 26.34 -2.09 -2.34
N GLN A 20 25.38 -1.82 -3.23
CA GLN A 20 25.49 -0.70 -4.15
C GLN A 20 24.97 0.55 -3.44
N THR A 21 25.86 1.25 -2.76
CA THR A 21 25.66 2.65 -2.43
C THR A 21 26.11 3.51 -3.62
N ILE A 22 25.46 4.66 -3.73
CA ILE A 22 25.78 5.88 -4.50
C ILE A 22 25.42 5.81 -6.00
N HIS A 23 24.62 6.71 -6.60
CA HIS A 23 24.34 8.11 -6.31
C HIS A 23 22.89 8.46 -6.65
N ALA A 24 22.20 9.19 -5.76
CA ALA A 24 21.11 10.04 -6.18
C ALA A 24 21.70 11.08 -7.15
N ARG A 25 21.64 10.80 -8.46
CA ARG A 25 21.78 11.85 -9.45
C ARG A 25 20.55 12.73 -9.27
N PRO A 26 20.69 14.03 -8.94
CA PRO A 26 19.54 14.91 -9.10
C PRO A 26 19.05 14.71 -10.52
N LEU A 27 17.79 14.30 -10.69
CA LEU A 27 17.19 14.15 -12.00
C LEU A 27 17.43 15.48 -12.70
N ARG A 28 18.27 15.44 -13.73
CA ARG A 28 18.46 16.56 -14.62
C ARG A 28 17.08 16.74 -15.24
N LEU A 29 16.27 17.64 -14.68
CA LEU A 29 15.18 18.24 -15.43
C LEU A 29 15.88 19.02 -16.53
N ARG A 30 16.21 18.29 -17.60
CA ARG A 30 16.49 18.88 -18.88
C ARG A 30 15.16 19.45 -19.32
N ARG A 31 14.87 20.66 -18.83
CA ARG A 31 14.01 21.58 -19.54
C ARG A 31 14.79 21.91 -20.82
N ASP A 32 14.55 21.12 -21.86
CA ASP A 32 14.71 21.64 -23.21
C ASP A 32 13.56 22.63 -23.40
N ASP A 33 13.74 23.82 -22.82
CA ASP A 33 12.92 25.00 -23.10
C ASP A 33 13.30 25.46 -24.51
N GLY A 34 12.68 24.85 -25.51
CA GLY A 34 13.04 25.02 -26.92
C GLY A 34 11.91 24.70 -27.89
N ASP A 35 10.66 24.78 -27.45
CA ASP A 35 9.50 25.00 -28.31
C ASP A 35 8.38 25.63 -27.47
N ALA A 36 8.00 26.85 -27.83
CA ALA A 36 6.78 27.47 -27.35
C ALA A 36 5.57 26.85 -28.08
N SER A 37 5.31 25.57 -27.86
CA SER A 37 4.07 24.91 -28.26
C SER A 37 3.53 24.12 -27.07
N SER A 38 2.68 24.81 -26.29
CA SER A 38 1.70 24.25 -25.37
C SER A 38 2.01 22.85 -24.82
N THR A 39 2.73 22.75 -23.71
CA THR A 39 2.64 21.58 -22.85
C THR A 39 1.17 21.46 -22.46
N SER A 40 0.43 20.56 -23.12
CA SER A 40 -0.94 20.27 -22.76
C SER A 40 -0.95 19.83 -21.30
N CYS A 41 -1.91 20.36 -20.53
CA CYS A 41 -2.18 19.84 -19.20
C CYS A 41 -2.46 18.35 -19.35
N HIS A 42 -1.45 17.52 -19.06
CA HIS A 42 -1.60 16.08 -19.16
C HIS A 42 -2.32 15.67 -17.87
N PRO A 43 -3.56 15.16 -17.96
CA PRO A 43 -4.28 14.73 -16.78
C PRO A 43 -3.48 13.62 -16.10
N VAL A 44 -3.14 13.84 -14.83
CA VAL A 44 -2.54 12.81 -13.99
C VAL A 44 -3.68 11.90 -13.53
N ASN A 45 -3.67 10.66 -14.02
CA ASN A 45 -4.60 9.65 -13.56
C ASN A 45 -4.04 9.01 -12.29
N PHE A 46 -4.87 8.88 -11.26
CA PHE A 46 -4.56 8.08 -10.09
C PHE A 46 -5.19 6.70 -10.25
N THR A 47 -4.52 5.67 -9.76
CA THR A 47 -5.02 4.30 -9.77
C THR A 47 -5.78 3.95 -8.49
N ASP A 48 -5.43 4.61 -7.38
CA ASP A 48 -5.88 4.22 -6.05
C ASP A 48 -6.14 5.44 -5.16
N ILE A 49 -7.09 5.28 -4.24
CA ILE A 49 -7.37 6.23 -3.16
C ILE A 49 -7.18 5.48 -1.84
N VAL A 50 -6.31 6.00 -0.97
CA VAL A 50 -6.12 5.49 0.38
C VAL A 50 -6.74 6.46 1.37
N VAL A 51 -7.74 5.99 2.12
CA VAL A 51 -8.51 6.82 3.04
C VAL A 51 -8.22 6.41 4.47
N PHE A 52 -7.77 7.37 5.28
CA PHE A 52 -7.64 7.24 6.73
C PHE A 52 -8.74 8.05 7.40
N GLY A 53 -9.31 7.53 8.48
CA GLY A 53 -10.33 8.24 9.22
C GLY A 53 -11.07 7.35 10.22
N ASP A 54 -12.30 7.74 10.49
CA ASP A 54 -13.20 7.11 11.46
C ASP A 54 -14.45 6.54 10.77
N SER A 55 -15.56 6.47 11.50
CA SER A 55 -16.85 5.96 11.03
C SER A 55 -17.40 6.65 9.78
N TYR A 56 -17.01 7.90 9.47
CA TYR A 56 -17.51 8.63 8.30
C TYR A 56 -16.96 8.11 6.96
N VAL A 57 -15.88 7.33 7.02
CA VAL A 57 -15.21 6.75 5.84
C VAL A 57 -15.02 5.24 5.94
N ASP A 58 -15.32 4.65 7.09
CA ASP A 58 -15.21 3.21 7.28
C ASP A 58 -16.26 2.46 6.46
N ASN A 59 -15.78 1.65 5.50
CA ASN A 59 -16.60 0.80 4.64
C ASN A 59 -16.73 -0.65 5.14
N GLY A 60 -16.44 -0.91 6.43
CA GLY A 60 -16.68 -2.19 7.09
C GLY A 60 -15.45 -2.80 7.77
N ASN A 61 -14.38 -2.04 7.96
CA ASN A 61 -13.22 -2.45 8.76
C ASN A 61 -13.62 -2.72 10.20
N THR A 62 -14.34 -1.80 10.84
CA THR A 62 -14.83 -2.00 12.21
C THR A 62 -15.80 -3.17 12.29
N TYR A 63 -16.66 -3.32 11.28
CA TYR A 63 -17.59 -4.45 11.20
C TYR A 63 -16.86 -5.79 11.16
N LYS A 64 -15.81 -5.92 10.36
CA LYS A 64 -14.97 -7.13 10.33
C LYS A 64 -14.23 -7.34 11.66
N LEU A 65 -13.64 -6.28 12.20
CA LEU A 65 -12.85 -6.33 13.44
C LEU A 65 -13.69 -6.79 14.65
N THR A 66 -14.96 -6.38 14.70
CA THR A 66 -15.89 -6.70 15.79
C THR A 66 -16.67 -7.97 15.53
N ASN A 67 -16.23 -8.82 14.59
CA ASN A 67 -16.92 -10.04 14.21
C ASN A 67 -18.40 -9.79 13.85
N GLN A 68 -18.64 -8.75 13.05
CA GLN A 68 -19.93 -8.37 12.49
C GLN A 68 -20.98 -7.90 13.53
N THR A 69 -20.52 -7.41 14.68
CA THR A 69 -21.43 -6.96 15.76
C THR A 69 -21.59 -5.44 15.85
N TRP A 70 -20.65 -4.67 15.30
CA TRP A 70 -20.67 -3.21 15.31
C TRP A 70 -20.15 -2.63 13.99
N PRO A 71 -20.85 -1.72 13.31
CA PRO A 71 -22.12 -1.09 13.69
C PRO A 71 -23.30 -2.08 13.67
N GLY A 72 -24.35 -1.75 14.43
CA GLY A 72 -25.51 -2.62 14.60
C GLY A 72 -26.37 -2.76 13.33
N PRO A 73 -27.42 -3.60 13.37
CA PRO A 73 -28.19 -4.02 12.19
C PRO A 73 -28.99 -2.92 11.50
N LYS A 74 -29.06 -1.71 12.07
CA LYS A 74 -29.71 -0.56 11.44
C LYS A 74 -28.86 0.09 10.35
N TYR A 75 -27.58 -0.23 10.31
CA TYR A 75 -26.64 0.35 9.37
C TYR A 75 -26.37 -0.60 8.21
N ASP A 76 -26.08 -0.01 7.04
CA ASP A 76 -25.93 -0.77 5.81
C ASP A 76 -24.57 -1.48 5.74
N ASN A 77 -24.61 -2.82 5.66
CA ASN A 77 -23.46 -3.68 5.36
C ASN A 77 -22.16 -3.33 6.13
N GLY A 78 -22.29 -2.95 7.41
CA GLY A 78 -21.16 -2.63 8.27
C GLY A 78 -20.61 -1.20 8.17
N ARG A 79 -21.25 -0.32 7.39
CA ARG A 79 -20.96 1.14 7.35
C ARG A 79 -21.67 1.84 8.50
N PHE A 80 -21.34 3.11 8.77
CA PHE A 80 -22.04 3.93 9.77
C PHE A 80 -23.12 4.84 9.16
N THR A 81 -23.67 4.42 8.02
CA THR A 81 -24.76 5.11 7.32
C THR A 81 -25.72 4.09 6.70
N ASN A 82 -26.80 4.56 6.08
CA ASN A 82 -27.83 3.72 5.44
C ASN A 82 -27.51 3.45 3.95
N GLY A 83 -26.23 3.50 3.57
CA GLY A 83 -25.76 3.34 2.19
C GLY A 83 -24.25 3.57 2.09
N ASN A 84 -23.78 4.04 0.94
CA ASN A 84 -22.36 4.31 0.71
C ASN A 84 -21.83 5.49 1.55
N VAL A 85 -20.57 5.40 1.95
CA VAL A 85 -19.81 6.55 2.46
C VAL A 85 -19.24 7.39 1.31
N TRP A 86 -18.83 8.64 1.57
CA TRP A 86 -18.41 9.56 0.50
C TRP A 86 -17.27 9.04 -0.41
N PRO A 87 -16.26 8.28 0.07
CA PRO A 87 -15.20 7.79 -0.81
C PRO A 87 -15.64 6.68 -1.78
N GLU A 88 -16.86 6.15 -1.63
CA GLU A 88 -17.42 5.09 -2.48
C GLU A 88 -18.34 5.62 -3.60
N TYR A 89 -18.52 6.94 -3.72
CA TYR A 89 -19.21 7.61 -4.84
C TYR A 89 -18.21 8.04 -5.90
#